data_AF-A0A9W5V5V5-F1
#
_entry.id   AF-A0A9W5V5V5-F1
#
_cell.length_a   1.000
_cell.length_b   1.000
_cell.length_c   1.000
_cell.angle_alpha   90.00
_cell.angle_beta   90.00
_cell.angle_gamma   90.00
#
_symmetry.space_group_name_H-M   'P 1'
#
loop_
_entity.id
_entity.type
_entity.pdbx_description
1 polymer ?
#
loop_
_entity_poly.entity_id
_entity_poly.type
_entity_poly.pdbx_seq_one_letter_code
_entity_poly.pdbx_strand_id
1 'polypeptide(L)'
;MVFFRNAGGTPTRTPTGKFFLTVMSAFSELDREMIKEKQIAGIKLAKQKGVYRGRVKKYTERHAGMNHAIELRQQTKKTMKEICAITGVSQAALYRKLKELNINQKTSL
;
A
#
# COMPACT_ATOMS: atom_id res chain seq x y z
N MET A 1 -44.90 26.07 -36.40
CA MET A 1 -44.97 25.02 -35.36
C MET A 1 -44.31 23.76 -35.90
N VAL A 2 -43.00 23.59 -35.65
CA VAL A 2 -42.29 22.34 -35.94
C VAL A 2 -41.68 21.92 -34.62
N PHE A 3 -42.24 20.86 -34.04
CA PHE A 3 -41.89 20.36 -32.73
C PHE A 3 -40.46 19.81 -32.74
N PHE A 4 -39.52 20.55 -32.13
CA PHE A 4 -38.29 19.97 -31.60
C PHE A 4 -38.65 19.02 -30.46
N ARG A 5 -38.97 17.78 -30.78
CA ARG A 5 -39.16 16.72 -29.78
C ARG A 5 -37.79 16.18 -29.39
N ASN A 6 -37.35 16.61 -28.21
CA ASN A 6 -36.29 16.02 -27.38
C ASN A 6 -35.87 14.60 -27.79
N ALA A 7 -34.60 14.44 -28.17
CA ALA A 7 -33.92 13.14 -28.21
C ALA A 7 -32.57 13.23 -27.48
N GLY A 8 -32.55 13.86 -26.30
CA GLY A 8 -31.44 13.79 -25.34
C GLY A 8 -31.47 12.51 -24.50
N GLY A 9 -31.75 11.35 -25.13
CA GLY A 9 -31.82 10.06 -24.45
C GLY A 9 -30.70 9.14 -24.91
N THR A 10 -29.88 8.65 -23.98
CA THR A 10 -28.87 7.62 -24.27
C THR A 10 -29.54 6.43 -24.99
N PRO A 11 -29.00 5.91 -26.11
CA PRO A 11 -29.64 4.86 -26.90
C PRO A 11 -29.75 3.49 -26.20
N THR A 12 -29.41 3.39 -24.91
CA THR A 12 -29.36 2.18 -24.07
C THR A 12 -30.70 1.44 -23.90
N ARG A 13 -31.83 2.06 -24.29
CA ARG A 13 -33.17 1.43 -24.22
C ARG A 13 -33.60 0.71 -25.50
N THR A 14 -32.92 0.94 -26.62
CA THR A 14 -33.22 0.28 -27.91
C THR A 14 -32.48 -1.06 -28.02
N PRO A 15 -33.01 -2.08 -28.75
CA PRO A 15 -32.28 -3.32 -29.00
C PRO A 15 -30.87 -3.08 -29.59
N THR A 16 -30.75 -2.13 -30.52
CA THR A 16 -29.47 -1.73 -31.13
C THR A 16 -28.50 -1.11 -30.12
N GLY A 17 -28.97 -0.21 -29.24
CA GLY A 17 -28.10 0.39 -28.24
C GLY A 17 -27.74 -0.57 -27.09
N LYS A 18 -28.57 -1.56 -26.79
CA LYS A 18 -28.20 -2.67 -25.90
C LYS A 18 -27.10 -3.52 -26.51
N PHE A 19 -27.22 -3.90 -27.78
CA PHE A 19 -26.18 -4.63 -28.50
C PHE A 19 -24.85 -3.86 -28.51
N PHE A 20 -24.88 -2.58 -28.90
CA PHE A 20 -23.68 -1.75 -28.93
C PHE A 20 -23.04 -1.61 -27.54
N LEU A 21 -23.86 -1.42 -26.49
CA LEU A 21 -23.37 -1.38 -25.12
C LEU A 21 -22.67 -2.69 -24.73
N THR A 22 -23.26 -3.84 -25.04
CA THR A 22 -22.65 -5.15 -24.74
C THR A 22 -21.32 -5.35 -25.45
N VAL A 23 -21.23 -5.00 -26.74
CA VAL A 23 -19.98 -5.10 -27.50
C VAL A 23 -18.90 -4.17 -26.93
N MET A 24 -19.27 -2.94 -26.59
CA MET A 24 -18.33 -1.98 -25.98
C MET A 24 -17.89 -2.40 -24.58
N SER A 25 -18.77 -3.00 -23.78
CA SER A 25 -18.41 -3.58 -22.48
C SER A 25 -17.40 -4.72 -22.64
N ALA A 26 -17.67 -5.66 -23.56
CA ALA A 26 -16.75 -6.77 -23.83
C ALA A 26 -15.38 -6.28 -24.33
N PHE A 27 -15.37 -5.26 -25.20
CA PHE A 27 -14.12 -4.63 -25.66
C PHE A 27 -13.35 -3.96 -24.51
N SER A 28 -14.05 -3.24 -23.63
CA SER A 28 -13.45 -2.58 -22.48
C SER A 28 -12.83 -3.57 -21.49
N GLU A 29 -13.46 -4.74 -21.33
CA GLU A 29 -12.92 -5.83 -20.53
C GLU A 29 -11.64 -6.42 -21.16
N LEU A 30 -11.66 -6.67 -22.47
CA LEU A 30 -10.49 -7.15 -23.21
C LEU A 30 -9.30 -6.20 -23.09
N ASP A 31 -9.51 -4.90 -23.31
CA ASP A 31 -8.45 -3.90 -23.18
C ASP A 31 -7.86 -3.88 -21.76
N ARG A 32 -8.71 -3.99 -20.74
CA ARG A 32 -8.28 -4.04 -19.35
C ARG A 32 -7.46 -5.29 -19.05
N GLU A 33 -7.82 -6.43 -19.62
CA GLU A 33 -7.05 -7.67 -19.49
C GLU A 33 -5.69 -7.56 -20.18
N MET A 34 -5.65 -7.06 -21.41
CA MET A 34 -4.40 -6.85 -22.15
C MET A 34 -3.44 -5.92 -21.40
N ILE A 35 -3.94 -4.83 -20.79
CA ILE A 35 -3.11 -3.92 -19.97
C ILE A 35 -2.53 -4.66 -18.76
N LYS A 36 -3.33 -5.48 -18.08
CA LYS A 36 -2.87 -6.27 -16.93
C LYS A 36 -1.81 -7.28 -17.33
N GLU A 37 -1.98 -7.98 -18.44
CA GLU A 37 -0.99 -8.95 -18.94
C GLU A 37 0.36 -8.28 -19.21
N LYS A 38 0.35 -7.14 -19.90
CA LYS A 38 1.55 -6.32 -20.15
C LYS A 38 2.19 -5.87 -18.85
N GLN A 39 1.39 -5.43 -17.88
CA GLN A 39 1.87 -5.03 -16.56
C GLN A 39 2.50 -6.21 -15.81
N ILE A 40 1.88 -7.40 -15.81
CA ILE A 40 2.41 -8.60 -15.17
C ILE A 40 3.75 -9.00 -15.78
N ALA A 41 3.86 -8.96 -17.12
CA ALA A 41 5.12 -9.22 -17.82
C ALA A 41 6.21 -8.22 -17.41
N GLY A 42 5.88 -6.93 -17.36
CA GLY A 42 6.78 -5.88 -16.90
C GLY A 42 7.22 -6.06 -15.44
N ILE A 43 6.28 -6.36 -14.54
CA ILE A 43 6.55 -6.65 -13.12
C ILE A 43 7.47 -7.87 -13.00
N LYS A 44 7.24 -8.94 -13.77
CA LYS A 44 8.06 -10.15 -13.76
C LYS A 44 9.51 -9.83 -14.12
N LEU A 45 9.72 -9.05 -15.19
CA LEU A 45 11.04 -8.60 -15.60
C LEU A 45 11.71 -7.70 -14.55
N ALA A 46 10.98 -6.73 -13.98
CA ALA A 46 11.51 -5.85 -12.95
C ALA A 46 11.82 -6.57 -11.62
N LYS A 47 11.06 -7.62 -11.29
CA LYS A 47 11.38 -8.54 -10.17
C LYS A 47 12.67 -9.32 -10.44
N GLN A 48 12.83 -9.88 -11.64
CA GLN A 48 14.08 -10.56 -12.04
C GLN A 48 15.30 -9.63 -12.00
N LYS A 49 15.13 -8.36 -12.41
CA LYS A 49 16.16 -7.33 -12.33
C LYS A 49 16.41 -6.80 -10.91
N GLY A 50 15.65 -7.25 -9.90
CA GLY A 50 15.83 -6.82 -8.51
C GLY A 50 15.44 -5.35 -8.23
N VAL A 51 14.62 -4.74 -9.08
CA VAL A 51 14.20 -3.33 -8.95
C VAL A 51 13.27 -3.15 -7.74
N TYR A 52 12.39 -4.12 -7.48
CA TYR A 52 11.47 -4.06 -6.35
C TYR A 52 12.17 -4.40 -5.03
N ARG A 53 12.50 -3.37 -4.25
CA ARG A 53 13.11 -3.47 -2.91
C ARG A 53 12.10 -3.35 -1.75
N GLY A 54 10.81 -3.33 -2.08
CA GLY A 54 9.73 -3.16 -1.10
C GLY A 54 9.66 -1.74 -0.53
N ARG A 55 8.91 -1.58 0.57
CA ARG A 55 8.79 -0.30 1.27
C ARG A 55 10.11 0.04 1.95
N VAL A 56 10.63 1.25 1.70
CA VAL A 56 11.83 1.76 2.38
C VAL A 56 11.58 1.76 3.90
N LYS A 57 12.51 1.16 4.66
CA LYS A 57 12.44 1.13 6.12
C LYS A 57 12.60 2.55 6.66
N LYS A 58 11.63 3.03 7.45
CA LYS A 58 11.67 4.36 8.08
C LYS A 58 12.82 4.51 9.09
N TYR A 59 13.13 3.44 9.82
CA TYR A 59 14.21 3.40 10.79
C TYR A 59 15.29 2.47 10.26
N THR A 60 16.37 3.07 9.76
CA THR A 60 17.60 2.36 9.36
C THR A 60 18.43 2.05 10.61
N GLU A 61 19.39 1.14 10.50
CA GLU A 61 20.29 0.74 11.61
C GLU A 61 21.08 1.91 12.22
N ARG A 62 21.25 3.00 11.46
CA ARG A 62 21.93 4.23 11.90
C ARG A 62 20.98 5.32 12.40
N HIS A 63 19.70 5.02 12.60
CA HIS A 63 18.74 6.02 13.07
C HIS A 63 19.00 6.34 14.55
N ALA A 64 19.53 7.53 14.83
CA ALA A 64 19.92 7.97 16.17
C ALA A 64 18.81 7.76 17.22
N GLY A 65 17.57 8.15 16.91
CA GLY A 65 16.45 7.97 17.84
C GLY A 65 16.09 6.51 18.12
N MET A 66 16.35 5.58 17.19
CA MET A 66 16.06 4.15 17.39
C MET A 66 17.14 3.51 18.26
N ASN A 67 18.41 3.85 18.01
CA ASN A 67 19.52 3.34 18.80
C ASN A 67 19.44 3.85 20.23
N HIS A 68 19.12 5.14 20.41
CA HIS A 68 18.89 5.72 21.72
C HIS A 68 17.69 5.06 22.45
N ALA A 69 16.61 4.75 21.73
CA ALA A 69 15.47 4.03 22.32
C ALA A 69 15.82 2.61 22.80
N ILE A 70 16.67 1.89 22.06
CA ILE A 70 17.16 0.56 22.44
C ILE A 70 18.08 0.65 23.66
N GLU A 71 19.00 1.62 23.67
CA GLU A 71 19.90 1.86 24.79
C GLU A 71 19.14 2.18 26.07
N LEU A 72 18.19 3.13 26.00
CA LEU A 72 17.32 3.48 27.12
C LEU A 72 16.54 2.28 27.67
N ARG A 73 16.13 1.36 26.79
CA ARG A 73 15.43 0.14 27.20
C ARG A 73 16.34 -0.87 27.92
N GLN A 74 17.63 -0.91 27.57
CA GLN A 74 18.60 -1.82 28.16
C GLN A 74 19.18 -1.28 29.48
N GLN A 75 19.51 0.01 29.52
CA GLN A 75 20.12 0.67 30.67
C GLN A 75 19.10 1.09 31.73
N THR A 76 17.87 1.42 31.32
CA THR A 76 16.84 1.96 32.23
C THR A 76 15.59 1.07 32.27
N LYS A 77 14.93 0.98 33.43
CA LYS A 77 13.60 0.33 33.59
C LYS A 77 12.42 1.23 33.18
N LYS A 78 12.62 2.19 32.25
CA LYS A 78 11.58 3.11 31.78
C LYS A 78 10.48 2.38 31.01
N THR A 79 9.26 2.88 31.09
CA THR A 79 8.13 2.29 30.36
C THR A 79 8.27 2.55 28.86
N MET A 80 7.66 1.69 28.05
CA MET A 80 7.71 1.81 26.60
C MET A 80 7.13 3.15 26.11
N LYS A 81 6.10 3.65 26.80
CA LYS A 81 5.47 4.94 26.52
C LYS A 81 6.45 6.10 26.74
N GLU A 82 7.15 6.10 27.87
CA GLU A 82 8.16 7.12 28.19
C GLU A 82 9.30 7.13 27.17
N ILE A 83 9.82 5.96 26.80
CA ILE A 83 10.92 5.85 25.84
C ILE A 83 10.50 6.41 24.47
N CYS A 84 9.27 6.13 24.03
CA CYS A 84 8.74 6.66 22.78
C CYS A 84 8.51 8.18 22.85
N ALA A 85 8.09 8.72 23.99
CA ALA A 85 7.93 10.16 24.19
C ALA A 85 9.28 10.89 24.14
N ILE A 86 10.34 10.30 24.71
CA ILE A 86 11.70 10.87 24.73
C ILE A 86 12.35 10.81 23.33
N THR A 87 12.18 9.69 22.63
CA THR A 87 12.95 9.40 21.39
C THR A 87 12.20 9.77 20.11
N GLY A 88 10.90 10.06 20.20
CA GLY A 88 10.04 10.32 19.05
C GLY A 88 9.79 9.10 18.14
N VAL A 89 10.26 7.90 18.54
CA VAL A 89 10.06 6.66 17.81
C VAL A 89 8.69 6.08 18.13
N SER A 90 7.99 5.57 17.12
CA SER A 90 6.70 4.92 17.36
C SER A 90 6.86 3.59 18.11
N GLN A 91 5.97 3.31 19.06
CA GLN A 91 5.97 2.08 19.85
C GLN A 91 6.06 0.82 18.98
N ALA A 92 5.24 0.76 17.92
CA ALA A 92 5.23 -0.38 17.00
C ALA A 92 6.59 -0.60 16.30
N ALA A 93 7.32 0.47 15.99
CA ALA A 93 8.63 0.36 15.36
C ALA A 93 9.69 -0.13 16.36
N LEU A 94 9.66 0.37 17.59
CA LEU A 94 10.57 -0.08 18.64
C LEU A 94 10.29 -1.54 19.04
N TYR A 95 9.02 -1.96 19.17
CA TYR A 95 8.66 -3.36 19.40
C TYR A 95 9.14 -4.28 18.28
N ARG A 96 8.94 -3.89 17.01
CA ARG A 96 9.45 -4.66 15.87
C ARG A 96 10.96 -4.81 15.94
N LYS A 97 11.68 -3.74 16.32
CA LYS A 97 13.14 -3.77 16.40
C LYS A 97 13.65 -4.59 17.58
N LEU A 98 13.01 -4.51 18.75
CA LEU A 98 13.33 -5.35 19.90
C LEU A 98 13.10 -6.84 19.61
N LYS A 99 12.03 -7.16 18.87
CA LYS A 99 11.74 -8.53 18.39
C LYS A 99 12.81 -9.02 17.41
N GLU A 100 13.23 -8.20 16.45
CA GLU A 100 14.35 -8.53 15.53
C GLU A 100 15.64 -8.83 16.30
N LEU A 101 15.88 -8.14 17.41
CA LEU A 101 17.07 -8.31 18.26
C LEU A 101 16.92 -9.40 19.31
N ASN A 102 15.81 -10.15 19.34
CA ASN A 102 15.48 -11.17 20.35
C ASN A 102 15.60 -10.66 21.80
N ILE A 103 15.43 -9.35 22.04
CA ILE A 103 15.46 -8.78 23.38
C ILE A 103 14.13 -9.15 24.05
N ASN A 104 14.20 -10.12 24.95
CA ASN A 104 13.03 -10.78 25.50
C ASN A 104 12.20 -9.83 26.39
N GLN A 105 10.89 -9.79 26.18
CA GLN A 105 9.96 -8.82 26.80
C GLN A 105 9.59 -9.15 28.26
N LYS A 106 10.49 -9.73 29.05
CA LYS A 106 10.23 -9.98 30.47
C LYS A 106 10.63 -8.79 31.31
N THR A 107 9.82 -7.74 31.26
CA THR A 107 9.67 -6.82 32.40
C THR A 107 8.28 -6.20 32.33
N SER A 108 7.28 -6.94 32.81
CA SER A 108 6.17 -6.34 33.53
C SER A 108 6.36 -6.75 34.99
N LEU A 109 6.69 -5.78 35.83
CA LEU A 109 6.02 -5.70 37.11
C LEU A 109 4.59 -5.19 36.85
#